data_AF-A0A8C1IFR5-F1
#
_entry.id   AF-A0A8C1IFR5-F1
#
_cell.length_a   1.000
_cell.length_b   1.000
_cell.length_c   1.000
_cell.angle_alpha   90.00
_cell.angle_beta   90.00
_cell.angle_gamma   90.00
#
_symmetry.space_group_name_H-M   'P 1'
#
loop_
_entity.id
_entity.type
_entity.pdbx_description
1 polymer ?
#
loop_
_entity_poly.entity_id
_entity_poly.type
_entity_poly.pdbx_seq_one_letter_code
_entity_poly.pdbx_strand_id
1 'polypeptide(L)'
;MFYFQLVIMAGTVLLAYYFEYTDTFPVHVQGFFCFDKAFSKPYPGPEDDSKAPPVLVYSLVTAIPTVTILLGELASFLTKPEATQEKTIVTADCCYFNPLLRRIVRFLGVYSFGLFTTTIFANAGQVVTGNQTPHFLSTCRPNYTALGCHSALQYITERRACTGNPYLITSARKSFPSKDAALSMYSAVYTVMYITLVWRTKGTRLTKPTLCLTLLSLAVLVGIVRVAEYRNHWSDVLAGNLTGGAIAAFLVTSVLNNFQQTQSQLPPLPPPVYLPRPEPSLNMPMVAMPCVESPLEKLSGPQQVPGVLYTGIT
;
A
#
# COMPACT_ATOMS: atom_id res chain seq x y z
N MET A 1 -17.29 -15.78 5.92
CA MET A 1 -16.46 -14.98 4.98
C MET A 1 -15.01 -14.81 5.46
N PHE A 2 -14.73 -14.53 6.74
CA PHE A 2 -13.36 -14.40 7.28
C PHE A 2 -12.48 -15.65 7.08
N TYR A 3 -13.04 -16.86 7.25
CA TYR A 3 -12.29 -18.11 7.05
C TYR A 3 -11.65 -18.21 5.65
N PHE A 4 -12.41 -17.93 4.58
CA PHE A 4 -11.88 -17.93 3.22
C PHE A 4 -10.74 -16.93 3.01
N GLN A 5 -10.84 -15.73 3.62
CA GLN A 5 -9.78 -14.72 3.54
C GLN A 5 -8.51 -15.19 4.26
N LEU A 6 -8.64 -15.84 5.41
CA LEU A 6 -7.51 -16.42 6.14
C LEU A 6 -6.83 -17.54 5.36
N VAL A 7 -7.59 -18.42 4.70
CA VAL A 7 -7.05 -19.49 3.86
C VAL A 7 -6.27 -18.91 2.67
N ILE A 8 -6.83 -17.89 2.00
CA ILE A 8 -6.15 -17.20 0.89
C ILE A 8 -4.84 -16.57 1.39
N MET A 9 -4.87 -15.87 2.53
CA MET A 9 -3.67 -15.27 3.13
C MET A 9 -2.63 -16.32 3.52
N ALA A 10 -3.04 -17.43 4.13
CA ALA A 10 -2.11 -18.50 4.48
C ALA A 10 -1.48 -19.12 3.22
N GLY A 11 -2.28 -19.33 2.17
CA GLY A 11 -1.80 -19.83 0.88
C GLY A 11 -0.81 -18.88 0.22
N THR A 12 -1.05 -17.57 0.23
CA THR A 12 -0.10 -16.60 -0.34
C THR A 12 1.18 -16.49 0.47
N VAL A 13 1.11 -16.52 1.81
CA VAL A 13 2.30 -16.55 2.67
C VAL A 13 3.13 -17.81 2.40
N LEU A 14 2.47 -18.96 2.35
CA LEU A 14 3.13 -20.23 2.09
C LEU A 14 3.81 -20.24 0.71
N LEU A 15 3.13 -19.76 -0.33
CA LEU A 15 3.69 -19.66 -1.67
C LEU A 15 4.87 -18.69 -1.72
N ALA A 16 4.78 -17.54 -1.06
CA ALA A 16 5.89 -16.59 -0.95
C ALA A 16 7.10 -17.22 -0.24
N TYR A 17 6.86 -17.99 0.83
CA TYR A 17 7.90 -18.73 1.54
C TYR A 17 8.60 -19.75 0.63
N TYR A 18 7.85 -20.54 -0.14
CA TYR A 18 8.44 -21.50 -1.08
C TYR A 18 9.30 -20.81 -2.14
N PHE A 19 8.85 -19.68 -2.70
CA PHE A 19 9.66 -18.93 -3.66
C PHE A 19 10.93 -18.32 -3.08
N GLU A 20 10.90 -17.91 -1.80
CA GLU A 20 12.01 -17.19 -1.17
C GLU A 20 13.07 -18.13 -0.57
N TYR A 21 12.62 -19.18 0.15
CA TYR A 21 13.49 -19.97 1.01
C TYR A 21 13.69 -21.41 0.57
N THR A 22 13.05 -21.84 -0.52
CA THR A 22 13.18 -23.22 -1.00
C THR A 22 13.63 -23.26 -2.46
N ASP A 23 14.36 -24.32 -2.81
CA ASP A 23 14.77 -24.59 -4.19
C ASP A 23 13.69 -25.29 -5.01
N THR A 24 12.42 -25.19 -4.59
CA THR A 24 11.27 -25.84 -5.25
C THR A 24 11.15 -25.38 -6.71
N PHE A 25 11.49 -24.12 -7.00
CA PHE A 25 11.45 -23.53 -8.33
C PHE A 25 12.87 -23.18 -8.80
N PRO A 26 13.48 -24.00 -9.66
CA PRO A 26 14.84 -23.74 -10.15
C PRO A 26 14.87 -22.51 -11.05
N VAL A 27 15.90 -21.69 -10.91
CA VAL A 27 16.12 -20.50 -11.75
C VAL A 27 16.44 -20.93 -13.18
N HIS A 28 15.78 -20.32 -14.17
CA HIS A 28 16.08 -20.53 -15.56
C HIS A 28 17.55 -20.16 -15.87
N VAL A 29 18.28 -21.04 -16.56
CA VAL A 29 19.70 -20.83 -16.84
C VAL A 29 19.85 -20.27 -18.25
N GLN A 30 20.02 -18.95 -18.34
CA GLN A 30 20.43 -18.29 -19.59
C GLN A 30 21.94 -18.45 -19.82
N GLY A 31 22.33 -18.53 -21.10
CA GLY A 31 23.72 -18.45 -21.51
C GLY A 31 24.25 -17.00 -21.48
N PHE A 32 25.53 -16.83 -21.78
CA PHE A 32 26.19 -15.51 -21.82
C PHE A 32 27.24 -15.46 -22.94
N PHE A 33 27.57 -14.26 -23.40
CA PHE A 33 28.65 -14.06 -24.38
C PHE A 33 30.01 -14.04 -23.70
N CYS A 34 31.04 -14.59 -24.36
CA CYS A 34 32.41 -14.53 -23.88
C CYS A 34 32.86 -13.07 -23.69
N PHE A 35 33.48 -12.76 -22.55
CA PHE A 35 34.01 -11.42 -22.24
C PHE A 35 32.99 -10.27 -22.31
N ASP A 36 31.71 -10.56 -22.05
CA ASP A 36 30.65 -9.55 -22.10
C ASP A 36 30.85 -8.43 -21.06
N LYS A 37 31.04 -7.20 -21.54
CA LYS A 37 31.26 -6.02 -20.68
C LYS A 37 30.02 -5.60 -19.90
N ALA A 38 28.82 -5.99 -20.33
CA ALA A 38 27.58 -5.69 -19.62
C ALA A 38 27.52 -6.41 -18.27
N PHE A 39 28.06 -7.63 -18.20
CA PHE A 39 28.02 -8.52 -17.04
C PHE A 39 29.35 -8.60 -16.27
N SER A 40 30.34 -7.79 -16.65
CA SER A 40 31.69 -7.80 -16.07
C SER A 40 31.91 -6.75 -14.98
N LYS A 41 30.84 -6.20 -14.37
CA LYS A 41 30.98 -5.24 -13.26
C LYS A 41 31.59 -5.92 -12.02
N PRO A 42 32.31 -5.16 -11.18
CA PRO A 42 32.89 -5.70 -9.96
C PRO A 42 31.80 -6.24 -9.03
N TYR A 43 32.11 -7.33 -8.34
CA TYR A 43 31.21 -7.92 -7.35
C TYR A 43 31.04 -6.93 -6.18
N PRO A 44 29.81 -6.48 -5.88
CA PRO A 44 29.55 -5.45 -4.86
C PRO A 44 29.68 -5.96 -3.41
N GLY A 45 29.97 -7.24 -3.21
CA GLY A 45 29.98 -7.87 -1.89
C GLY A 45 28.65 -8.52 -1.52
N PRO A 46 28.56 -9.09 -0.29
CA PRO A 46 27.32 -9.63 0.28
C PRO A 46 26.18 -8.60 0.29
N GLU A 47 24.93 -9.07 0.31
CA GLU A 47 23.75 -8.20 0.37
C GLU A 47 23.70 -7.34 1.65
N ASP A 48 24.28 -7.82 2.76
CA ASP A 48 24.30 -7.10 4.04
C ASP A 48 25.18 -5.85 4.03
N ASP A 49 26.18 -5.80 3.14
CA ASP A 49 27.08 -4.65 2.96
C ASP A 49 26.50 -3.61 1.98
N SER A 50 25.31 -3.86 1.41
CA SER A 50 24.61 -2.89 0.56
C SER A 50 24.27 -1.61 1.33
N LYS A 51 24.25 -0.48 0.62
CA LYS A 51 23.66 0.77 1.11
C LYS A 51 22.15 0.68 1.37
N ALA A 52 21.49 -0.30 0.76
CA ALA A 52 20.08 -0.62 0.98
C ALA A 52 19.95 -2.11 1.33
N PRO A 53 20.43 -2.54 2.51
CA PRO A 53 20.45 -3.96 2.88
C PRO A 53 19.00 -4.48 3.03
N PRO A 54 18.74 -5.78 2.75
CA PRO A 54 17.39 -6.34 2.77
C PRO A 54 16.65 -6.09 4.10
N VAL A 55 17.36 -6.17 5.23
CA VAL A 55 16.80 -5.91 6.57
C VAL A 55 16.24 -4.48 6.68
N LEU A 56 16.95 -3.48 6.15
CA LEU A 56 16.50 -2.09 6.15
C LEU A 56 15.30 -1.92 5.22
N VAL A 57 15.35 -2.47 4.00
CA VAL A 57 14.26 -2.34 3.03
C VAL A 57 12.98 -2.98 3.58
N TYR A 58 13.05 -4.22 4.08
CA TYR A 58 11.87 -4.95 4.58
C TYR A 58 11.31 -4.35 5.87
N SER A 59 12.17 -3.85 6.77
CA SER A 59 11.71 -3.13 7.95
C SER A 59 11.02 -1.81 7.59
N LEU A 60 11.54 -1.01 6.67
CA LEU A 60 10.89 0.23 6.25
C LEU A 60 9.59 -0.02 5.49
N VAL A 61 9.60 -0.99 4.56
CA VAL A 61 8.42 -1.39 3.79
C VAL A 61 7.28 -1.79 4.69
N THR A 62 7.55 -2.46 5.82
CA THR A 62 6.52 -2.87 6.78
C THR A 62 6.18 -1.80 7.82
N ALA A 63 7.17 -1.10 8.36
CA ALA A 63 6.99 -0.11 9.42
C ALA A 63 6.26 1.15 8.95
N ILE A 64 6.59 1.69 7.77
CA ILE A 64 6.01 2.94 7.28
C ILE A 64 4.48 2.82 7.09
N PRO A 65 3.95 1.81 6.37
CA PRO A 65 2.51 1.65 6.19
C PRO A 65 1.80 1.31 7.50
N THR A 66 2.40 0.47 8.35
CA THR A 66 1.78 0.10 9.63
C THR A 66 1.62 1.31 10.54
N VAL A 67 2.69 2.09 10.73
CA VAL A 67 2.65 3.30 11.56
C VAL A 67 1.71 4.34 10.97
N THR A 68 1.74 4.58 9.66
CA THR A 68 0.85 5.57 9.02
C THR A 68 -0.63 5.17 9.11
N ILE A 69 -0.95 3.89 8.97
CA ILE A 69 -2.32 3.38 9.16
C ILE A 69 -2.76 3.57 10.62
N LEU A 70 -1.94 3.14 11.58
CA LEU A 70 -2.26 3.26 13.01
C LEU A 70 -2.48 4.73 13.42
N LEU A 71 -1.58 5.63 13.01
CA LEU A 71 -1.71 7.07 13.29
C LEU A 71 -2.94 7.67 12.61
N GLY A 72 -3.22 7.28 11.37
CA GLY A 72 -4.40 7.76 10.64
C GLY A 72 -5.73 7.33 11.26
N GLU A 73 -5.82 6.08 11.71
CA GLU A 73 -7.03 5.57 12.37
C GLU A 73 -7.20 6.16 13.78
N LEU A 74 -6.11 6.30 14.54
CA LEU A 74 -6.14 6.95 15.85
C LEU A 74 -6.56 8.41 15.75
N ALA A 75 -5.99 9.18 14.81
CA ALA A 75 -6.39 10.56 14.57
C ALA A 75 -7.85 10.66 14.10
N SER A 76 -8.31 9.73 13.25
CA SER A 76 -9.71 9.68 12.82
C SER A 76 -10.67 9.34 13.97
N PHE A 77 -10.23 8.60 14.98
CA PHE A 77 -11.05 8.31 16.16
C PHE A 77 -11.19 9.53 17.06
N LEU A 78 -10.07 10.20 17.37
CA LEU A 78 -10.04 11.36 18.26
C LEU A 78 -10.76 12.58 17.69
N THR A 79 -10.88 12.68 16.36
CA THR A 79 -11.51 13.84 15.70
C THR A 79 -13.01 13.68 15.44
N LYS A 80 -13.61 12.53 15.78
CA LYS A 80 -15.06 12.33 15.63
C LYS A 80 -15.80 12.98 16.82
N PRO A 81 -16.73 13.91 16.59
CA PRO A 81 -17.51 14.54 17.67
C PRO A 81 -18.49 13.55 18.30
N GLU A 82 -18.64 13.65 19.62
CA GLU A 82 -19.48 12.82 20.53
C GLU A 82 -20.92 12.59 20.04
N ALA A 83 -21.51 13.55 19.31
CA ALA A 83 -22.89 13.47 18.82
C ALA A 83 -23.17 12.35 17.80
N THR A 84 -22.15 11.69 17.24
CA THR A 84 -22.31 10.53 16.34
C THR A 84 -22.06 9.19 17.05
N GLN A 85 -21.58 9.22 18.29
CA GLN A 85 -21.21 8.02 19.05
C GLN A 85 -22.44 7.18 19.43
N GLU A 86 -23.58 7.84 19.68
CA GLU A 86 -24.86 7.23 20.05
C GLU A 86 -25.47 6.38 18.92
N LYS A 87 -25.24 6.75 17.64
CA LYS A 87 -25.77 6.01 16.48
C LYS A 87 -24.91 4.81 16.05
N THR A 88 -23.74 4.60 16.66
CA THR A 88 -22.89 3.42 16.40
C THR A 88 -23.15 2.25 17.35
N ILE A 89 -24.11 2.38 18.28
CA ILE A 89 -24.48 1.34 19.26
C ILE A 89 -25.73 0.58 18.81
N VAL A 90 -25.88 0.29 17.52
CA VAL A 90 -26.88 -0.68 17.07
C VAL A 90 -26.30 -1.43 15.88
N THR A 91 -25.89 -2.69 16.11
CA THR A 91 -26.30 -3.88 15.32
C THR A 91 -25.32 -5.07 15.47
N ALA A 92 -25.88 -6.17 16.03
CA ALA A 92 -25.60 -7.60 15.84
C ALA A 92 -24.33 -8.29 16.38
N ASP A 93 -24.57 -9.03 17.47
CA ASP A 93 -24.09 -10.31 17.98
C ASP A 93 -22.82 -11.02 17.44
N CYS A 94 -22.09 -11.54 18.45
CA CYS A 94 -20.92 -12.43 18.50
C CYS A 94 -19.56 -11.84 18.08
N CYS A 95 -18.83 -11.39 19.13
CA CYS A 95 -17.44 -10.87 19.19
C CYS A 95 -17.33 -9.34 19.04
N TYR A 96 -17.30 -8.65 20.19
CA TYR A 96 -17.17 -7.19 20.34
C TYR A 96 -15.78 -6.69 19.93
N PHE A 97 -15.52 -6.55 18.63
CA PHE A 97 -14.33 -5.85 18.15
C PHE A 97 -14.60 -4.35 18.07
N ASN A 98 -13.75 -3.55 18.73
CA ASN A 98 -13.74 -2.10 18.58
C ASN A 98 -13.75 -1.75 17.07
N PRO A 99 -14.63 -0.85 16.61
CA PRO A 99 -14.75 -0.51 15.19
C PRO A 99 -13.43 -0.01 14.58
N LEU A 100 -12.55 0.57 15.41
CA LEU A 100 -11.17 0.92 15.07
C LEU A 100 -10.33 -0.29 14.70
N LEU A 101 -10.35 -1.32 15.55
CA LEU A 101 -9.55 -2.52 15.34
C LEU A 101 -9.99 -3.24 14.07
N ARG A 102 -11.30 -3.30 13.81
CA ARG A 102 -11.84 -3.84 12.57
C ARG A 102 -11.31 -3.12 11.33
N ARG A 103 -11.22 -1.78 11.38
CA ARG A 103 -10.74 -0.96 10.26
C ARG A 103 -9.23 -1.10 10.05
N ILE A 104 -8.46 -1.09 11.14
CA ILE A 104 -7.00 -1.32 11.12
C ILE A 104 -6.69 -2.70 10.52
N VAL A 105 -7.33 -3.77 11.01
CA VAL A 105 -7.13 -5.13 10.52
C VAL A 105 -7.44 -5.25 9.04
N ARG A 106 -8.46 -4.53 8.55
CA ARG A 106 -8.81 -4.54 7.12
C ARG A 106 -7.75 -3.88 6.25
N PHE A 107 -7.28 -2.69 6.60
CA PHE A 107 -6.23 -2.02 5.83
C PHE A 107 -4.92 -2.80 5.88
N LEU A 108 -4.49 -3.22 7.07
CA LEU A 108 -3.28 -4.04 7.23
C LEU A 108 -3.41 -5.39 6.53
N GLY A 109 -4.57 -6.04 6.57
CA GLY A 109 -4.80 -7.31 5.88
C GLY A 109 -4.67 -7.18 4.36
N VAL A 110 -5.27 -6.13 3.76
CA VAL A 110 -5.14 -5.86 2.31
C VAL A 110 -3.69 -5.48 1.96
N TYR A 111 -3.02 -4.71 2.82
CA TYR A 111 -1.63 -4.35 2.64
C TYR A 111 -0.71 -5.58 2.67
N SER A 112 -0.84 -6.44 3.68
CA SER A 112 -0.07 -7.68 3.78
C SER A 112 -0.34 -8.60 2.60
N PHE A 113 -1.60 -8.76 2.17
CA PHE A 113 -1.94 -9.54 0.98
C PHE A 113 -1.19 -9.06 -0.26
N GLY A 114 -1.22 -7.75 -0.52
CA GLY A 114 -0.54 -7.18 -1.68
C GLY A 114 0.98 -7.21 -1.56
N LEU A 115 1.53 -7.12 -0.34
CA LEU A 115 2.96 -7.27 -0.10
C LEU A 115 3.43 -8.67 -0.49
N PHE A 116 2.77 -9.72 0.02
CA PHE A 116 3.10 -11.11 -0.35
C PHE A 116 2.86 -11.39 -1.84
N THR A 117 1.79 -10.83 -2.41
CA THR A 117 1.52 -10.93 -3.85
C THR A 117 2.66 -10.31 -4.66
N THR A 118 3.13 -9.11 -4.28
CA THR A 118 4.26 -8.44 -4.93
C THR A 118 5.54 -9.26 -4.81
N THR A 119 5.81 -9.85 -3.65
CA THR A 119 6.94 -10.79 -3.46
C THR A 119 6.84 -11.99 -4.40
N ILE A 120 5.67 -12.61 -4.51
CA ILE A 120 5.45 -13.76 -5.41
C ILE A 120 5.70 -13.36 -6.86
N PHE A 121 5.14 -12.24 -7.33
CA PHE A 121 5.36 -11.77 -8.71
C PHE A 121 6.84 -11.49 -8.99
N ALA A 122 7.54 -10.84 -8.07
CA ALA A 122 8.97 -10.56 -8.23
C ALA A 122 9.80 -11.85 -8.27
N ASN A 123 9.60 -12.75 -7.30
CA ASN A 123 10.34 -14.01 -7.23
C ASN A 123 10.01 -14.93 -8.42
N ALA A 124 8.74 -15.02 -8.83
CA ALA A 124 8.33 -15.74 -10.01
C ALA A 124 9.00 -15.19 -11.28
N GLY A 125 9.04 -13.86 -11.44
CA GLY A 125 9.76 -13.21 -12.54
C GLY A 125 11.25 -13.56 -12.55
N GLN A 126 11.89 -13.57 -11.38
CA GLN A 126 13.30 -13.92 -11.24
C GLN A 126 13.61 -15.36 -11.63
N VAL A 127 12.79 -16.32 -11.16
CA VAL A 127 13.02 -17.74 -11.50
C VAL A 127 12.69 -18.03 -12.97
N VAL A 128 11.65 -17.42 -13.52
CA VAL A 128 11.20 -17.65 -14.91
C VAL A 128 12.17 -17.01 -15.91
N THR A 129 12.60 -15.77 -15.66
CA THR A 129 13.50 -15.09 -16.60
C THR A 129 14.94 -15.56 -16.44
N GLY A 130 15.42 -15.74 -15.21
CA GLY A 130 16.81 -16.11 -14.96
C GLY A 130 17.81 -15.06 -15.45
N ASN A 131 17.38 -13.79 -15.50
CA ASN A 131 18.21 -12.70 -16.02
C ASN A 131 19.41 -12.44 -15.11
N GLN A 132 20.58 -12.30 -15.73
CA GLN A 132 21.86 -12.14 -15.06
C GLN A 132 22.00 -10.71 -14.52
N THR A 133 22.70 -10.52 -13.40
CA THR A 133 23.03 -9.20 -12.86
C THR A 133 24.23 -8.60 -13.60
N PRO A 134 24.43 -7.27 -13.58
CA PRO A 134 25.60 -6.63 -14.19
C PRO A 134 26.96 -7.13 -13.64
N HIS A 135 27.00 -7.77 -12.47
CA HIS A 135 28.19 -8.35 -11.84
C HIS A 135 28.26 -9.89 -11.98
N PHE A 136 27.47 -10.48 -12.88
CA PHE A 136 27.36 -11.93 -13.03
C PHE A 136 28.70 -12.60 -13.37
N LEU A 137 29.47 -12.09 -14.34
CA LEU A 137 30.73 -12.74 -14.77
C LEU A 137 31.82 -12.69 -13.70
N SER A 138 31.87 -11.62 -12.89
CA SER A 138 32.82 -11.53 -11.77
C SER A 138 32.52 -12.54 -10.66
N THR A 139 31.26 -12.91 -10.51
CA THR A 139 30.79 -13.95 -9.58
C THR A 139 30.95 -15.36 -10.17
N CYS A 140 30.60 -15.53 -11.44
CA CYS A 140 30.65 -16.80 -12.17
C CYS A 140 32.09 -17.33 -12.32
N ARG A 141 33.07 -16.44 -12.54
CA ARG A 141 34.47 -16.79 -12.81
C ARG A 141 34.60 -17.89 -13.87
N PRO A 142 34.17 -17.63 -15.12
CA PRO A 142 34.23 -18.65 -16.17
C PRO A 142 35.68 -18.94 -16.58
N ASN A 143 35.98 -20.20 -16.87
CA ASN A 143 37.27 -20.59 -17.45
C ASN A 143 37.18 -20.47 -18.98
N TYR A 144 37.51 -19.27 -19.50
CA TYR A 144 37.39 -18.96 -20.92
C TYR A 144 38.20 -19.89 -21.84
N THR A 145 39.35 -20.40 -21.38
CA THR A 145 40.17 -21.35 -22.15
C THR A 145 39.50 -22.70 -22.24
N ALA A 146 38.94 -23.22 -21.13
CA ALA A 146 38.21 -24.48 -21.13
C ALA A 146 36.89 -24.42 -21.92
N LEU A 147 36.27 -23.24 -21.96
CA LEU A 147 35.06 -22.96 -22.74
C LEU A 147 35.35 -22.67 -24.22
N GLY A 148 36.62 -22.68 -24.63
CA GLY A 148 37.02 -22.40 -26.00
C GLY A 148 36.62 -21.01 -26.49
N CYS A 149 36.62 -20.00 -25.61
CA CYS A 149 36.29 -18.63 -25.99
C CYS A 149 37.41 -18.01 -26.82
N HIS A 150 37.24 -17.98 -28.15
CA HIS A 150 38.19 -17.35 -29.06
C HIS A 150 37.78 -15.93 -29.48
N SER A 151 36.49 -15.60 -29.36
CA SER A 151 35.95 -14.28 -29.71
C SER A 151 34.86 -13.84 -28.73
N ALA A 152 34.63 -12.53 -28.64
CA ALA A 152 33.56 -11.97 -27.81
C ALA A 152 32.14 -12.22 -28.36
N LEU A 153 32.01 -12.71 -29.59
CA LEU A 153 30.72 -13.02 -30.22
C LEU A 153 30.23 -14.45 -29.92
N GLN A 154 31.07 -15.26 -29.26
CA GLN A 154 30.73 -16.63 -28.93
C GLN A 154 29.81 -16.68 -27.72
N TYR A 155 28.71 -17.41 -27.86
CA TYR A 155 27.67 -17.57 -26.85
C TYR A 155 27.79 -18.93 -26.16
N ILE A 156 27.84 -18.93 -24.83
CA ILE A 156 28.01 -20.13 -23.99
C ILE A 156 26.69 -20.46 -23.31
N THR A 157 26.19 -21.69 -23.51
CA THR A 157 24.97 -22.22 -22.88
C THR A 157 25.25 -23.29 -21.82
N GLU A 158 26.52 -23.64 -21.60
CA GLU A 158 26.91 -24.71 -20.70
C GLU A 158 26.59 -24.39 -19.23
N ARG A 159 25.89 -25.30 -18.55
CA ARG A 159 25.54 -25.14 -17.13
C ARG A 159 26.75 -25.13 -16.19
N ARG A 160 27.86 -25.76 -16.60
CA ARG A 160 29.11 -25.85 -15.82
C ARG A 160 30.16 -24.81 -16.23
N ALA A 161 29.73 -23.73 -16.90
CA ALA A 161 30.64 -22.68 -17.33
C ALA A 161 31.22 -21.85 -16.17
N CYS A 162 30.59 -21.85 -14.99
CA CYS A 162 31.02 -21.09 -13.83
C CYS A 162 31.81 -21.94 -12.84
N THR A 163 32.87 -21.36 -12.24
CA THR A 163 33.69 -21.99 -11.20
C THR A 163 33.54 -21.34 -9.82
N GLY A 164 32.80 -20.22 -9.72
CA GLY A 164 32.53 -19.52 -8.47
C GLY A 164 31.58 -20.25 -7.52
N ASN A 165 31.22 -19.59 -6.41
CA ASN A 165 30.30 -20.15 -5.42
C ASN A 165 28.89 -20.34 -6.03
N PRO A 166 28.32 -21.56 -6.00
CA PRO A 166 27.02 -21.86 -6.63
C PRO A 166 25.85 -21.05 -6.06
N TYR A 167 25.89 -20.70 -4.77
CA TYR A 167 24.86 -19.87 -4.14
C TYR A 167 24.87 -18.45 -4.71
N LEU A 168 26.06 -17.83 -4.79
CA LEU A 168 26.22 -16.48 -5.35
C LEU A 168 25.90 -16.45 -6.85
N ILE A 169 26.24 -17.50 -7.59
CA ILE A 169 25.89 -17.62 -9.01
C ILE A 169 24.39 -17.67 -9.21
N THR A 170 23.67 -18.48 -8.42
CA THR A 170 22.21 -18.57 -8.48
C THR A 170 21.56 -17.24 -8.12
N SER A 171 22.09 -16.53 -7.10
CA SER A 171 21.63 -15.19 -6.74
C SER A 171 21.88 -14.17 -7.87
N ALA A 172 23.05 -14.23 -8.53
CA ALA A 172 23.41 -13.36 -9.64
C ALA A 172 22.59 -13.65 -10.93
N ARG A 173 21.72 -14.67 -10.95
CA ARG A 173 20.76 -14.96 -12.02
C ARG A 173 19.33 -14.50 -11.71
N LYS A 174 19.13 -13.77 -10.60
CA LYS A 174 17.82 -13.27 -10.15
C LYS A 174 17.71 -11.75 -10.31
N SER A 175 18.15 -11.19 -11.44
CA SER A 175 18.16 -9.73 -11.64
C SER A 175 16.79 -9.15 -11.98
N PHE A 176 15.97 -9.85 -12.78
CA PHE A 176 14.72 -9.30 -13.32
C PHE A 176 13.47 -9.98 -12.76
N PRO A 177 12.44 -9.24 -12.35
CA PRO A 177 12.46 -7.81 -12.02
C PRO A 177 13.17 -7.55 -10.68
N SER A 178 13.48 -6.28 -10.38
CA SER A 178 14.05 -5.91 -9.07
C SER A 178 12.99 -6.04 -7.97
N LYS A 179 13.19 -6.98 -7.06
CA LYS A 179 12.29 -7.26 -5.92
C LYS A 179 12.21 -6.07 -4.96
N ASP A 180 13.35 -5.49 -4.59
CA ASP A 180 13.41 -4.38 -3.63
C ASP A 180 12.74 -3.12 -4.17
N ALA A 181 12.89 -2.85 -5.48
CA ALA A 181 12.17 -1.77 -6.16
C ALA A 181 10.65 -2.02 -6.14
N ALA A 182 10.21 -3.24 -6.47
CA ALA A 182 8.79 -3.59 -6.46
C ALA A 182 8.14 -3.45 -5.09
N LEU A 183 8.76 -3.99 -4.04
CA LEU A 183 8.23 -3.91 -2.67
C LEU A 183 8.21 -2.47 -2.14
N SER A 184 9.27 -1.71 -2.40
CA SER A 184 9.36 -0.30 -1.98
C SER A 184 8.29 0.55 -2.67
N MET A 185 8.11 0.37 -3.99
CA MET A 185 7.11 1.12 -4.75
C MET A 185 5.68 0.71 -4.38
N TYR A 186 5.42 -0.59 -4.16
CA TYR A 186 4.14 -1.07 -3.64
C TYR A 186 3.81 -0.39 -2.29
N SER A 187 4.77 -0.38 -1.36
CA SER A 187 4.60 0.21 -0.03
C SER A 187 4.31 1.71 -0.09
N ALA A 188 5.10 2.45 -0.88
CA ALA A 188 4.92 3.88 -1.04
C ALA A 188 3.58 4.22 -1.69
N VAL A 189 3.22 3.58 -2.81
CA VAL A 189 1.95 3.86 -3.52
C VAL A 189 0.75 3.54 -2.64
N TYR A 190 0.74 2.38 -1.97
CA TYR A 190 -0.35 2.03 -1.05
C TYR A 190 -0.50 3.08 0.06
N THR A 191 0.61 3.48 0.69
CA THR A 191 0.61 4.46 1.78
C THR A 191 0.15 5.84 1.30
N VAL A 192 0.61 6.28 0.13
CA VAL A 192 0.20 7.53 -0.52
C VAL A 192 -1.31 7.54 -0.76
N MET A 193 -1.85 6.46 -1.32
CA MET A 193 -3.28 6.36 -1.57
C MET A 193 -4.07 6.33 -0.26
N TYR A 194 -3.59 5.62 0.76
CA TYR A 194 -4.19 5.61 2.09
C TYR A 194 -4.25 7.02 2.69
N ILE A 195 -3.13 7.76 2.70
CA ILE A 195 -3.06 9.14 3.19
C ILE A 195 -4.07 10.02 2.42
N THR A 196 -4.12 9.88 1.09
CA THR A 196 -5.01 10.68 0.24
C THR A 196 -6.48 10.41 0.52
N LEU A 197 -6.85 9.17 0.80
CA LEU A 197 -8.24 8.75 1.05
C LEU A 197 -8.71 8.99 2.50
N VAL A 198 -7.83 8.78 3.49
CA VAL A 198 -8.22 8.70 4.91
C VAL A 198 -7.89 9.96 5.69
N TRP A 199 -6.76 10.62 5.42
CA TRP A 199 -6.41 11.84 6.17
C TRP A 199 -7.26 13.02 5.70
N ARG A 200 -8.31 13.34 6.48
CA ARG A 200 -9.08 14.58 6.38
C ARG A 200 -8.47 15.70 7.24
N THR A 201 -7.15 15.90 7.16
CA THR A 201 -6.49 16.98 7.90
C THR A 201 -6.88 18.34 7.31
N LYS A 202 -7.36 19.26 8.16
CA LYS A 202 -7.61 20.68 7.85
C LYS A 202 -6.32 21.53 7.87
N GLY A 203 -5.15 20.88 7.84
CA GLY A 203 -3.83 21.49 8.00
C GLY A 203 -3.34 22.23 6.75
N THR A 204 -2.05 22.57 6.74
CA THR A 204 -1.44 23.31 5.62
C THR A 204 -1.62 22.56 4.30
N ARG A 205 -1.93 23.30 3.23
CA ARG A 205 -2.24 22.73 1.91
C ARG A 205 -1.10 21.88 1.31
N LEU A 206 0.13 22.04 1.82
CA LEU A 206 1.35 21.41 1.32
C LEU A 206 1.77 20.14 2.08
N THR A 207 1.32 19.92 3.31
CA THR A 207 1.82 18.78 4.12
C THR A 207 1.54 17.42 3.46
N LYS A 208 0.33 17.23 2.90
CA LYS A 208 -0.03 15.97 2.23
C LYS A 208 0.80 15.70 0.97
N PRO A 209 0.86 16.61 -0.03
CA PRO A 209 1.66 16.34 -1.22
C PRO A 209 3.14 16.17 -0.90
N THR A 210 3.70 16.93 0.05
CA THR A 210 5.09 16.75 0.47
C THR A 210 5.32 15.36 1.05
N LEU A 211 4.47 14.90 1.98
CA LEU A 211 4.60 13.54 2.54
C LEU A 211 4.50 12.47 1.44
N CYS A 212 3.55 12.60 0.53
CA CYS A 212 3.39 11.64 -0.56
C CYS A 212 4.62 11.61 -1.49
N LEU A 213 5.15 12.78 -1.86
CA LEU A 213 6.35 12.89 -2.69
C LEU A 213 7.58 12.31 -1.98
N THR A 214 7.72 12.53 -0.67
CA THR A 214 8.83 11.93 0.09
C THR A 214 8.77 10.40 0.13
N LEU A 215 7.58 9.82 0.28
CA LEU A 215 7.42 8.36 0.27
C LEU A 215 7.77 7.77 -1.10
N LEU A 216 7.30 8.41 -2.18
CA LEU A 216 7.61 7.98 -3.54
C LEU A 216 9.10 8.16 -3.87
N SER A 217 9.72 9.26 -3.45
CA SER A 217 11.15 9.49 -3.70
C SER A 217 12.03 8.49 -2.95
N LEU A 218 11.69 8.13 -1.72
CA LEU A 218 12.38 7.07 -0.97
C LEU A 218 12.27 5.71 -1.66
N ALA A 219 11.09 5.36 -2.19
CA ALA A 219 10.93 4.11 -2.93
C ALA A 219 11.78 4.07 -4.21
N VAL A 220 11.82 5.17 -4.97
CA VAL A 220 12.67 5.28 -6.16
C VAL A 220 14.16 5.24 -5.79
N LEU A 221 14.55 5.83 -4.65
CA LEU A 221 15.93 5.82 -4.16
C LEU A 221 16.44 4.39 -3.92
N VAL A 222 15.61 3.50 -3.36
CA VAL A 222 15.96 2.07 -3.20
C VAL A 222 16.35 1.45 -4.55
N GLY A 223 15.55 1.71 -5.58
CA GLY A 223 15.84 1.26 -6.95
C GLY A 223 17.15 1.85 -7.50
N ILE A 224 17.39 3.15 -7.30
CA ILE A 224 18.63 3.81 -7.73
C ILE A 224 19.85 3.19 -7.05
N VAL A 225 19.79 2.89 -5.75
CA VAL A 225 20.87 2.23 -5.02
C VAL A 225 21.19 0.86 -5.64
N ARG A 226 20.17 0.08 -6.00
CA ARG A 226 20.35 -1.23 -6.62
C ARG A 226 21.05 -1.17 -7.98
N VAL A 227 20.78 -0.12 -8.77
CA VAL A 227 21.51 0.14 -10.04
C VAL A 227 22.94 0.60 -9.75
N ALA A 228 23.12 1.52 -8.80
CA ALA A 228 24.42 2.09 -8.45
C ALA A 228 25.41 1.03 -7.92
N GLU A 229 24.90 0.00 -7.27
CA GLU A 229 25.68 -1.14 -6.75
C GLU A 229 25.76 -2.31 -7.73
N TYR A 230 25.34 -2.13 -8.99
CA TYR A 230 25.40 -3.15 -10.04
C TYR A 230 24.60 -4.42 -9.70
N ARG A 231 23.64 -4.35 -8.77
CA ARG A 231 22.79 -5.48 -8.37
C ARG A 231 21.65 -5.72 -9.35
N ASN A 232 21.18 -4.67 -10.02
CA ASN A 232 20.12 -4.74 -11.03
C ASN A 232 20.43 -3.82 -12.22
N HIS A 233 19.85 -4.11 -13.38
CA HIS A 233 19.79 -3.15 -14.48
C HIS A 233 18.72 -2.08 -14.19
N TRP A 234 18.85 -0.93 -14.84
CA TRP A 234 17.84 0.13 -14.74
C TRP A 234 16.45 -0.33 -15.23
N SER A 235 16.40 -1.21 -16.25
CA SER A 235 15.18 -1.82 -16.76
C SER A 235 14.51 -2.73 -15.73
N ASP A 236 15.30 -3.48 -14.96
CA ASP A 236 14.81 -4.40 -13.93
C ASP A 236 14.14 -3.61 -12.80
N VAL A 237 14.70 -2.44 -12.45
CA VAL A 237 14.15 -1.52 -11.46
C VAL A 237 12.88 -0.84 -11.96
N LEU A 238 12.84 -0.40 -13.22
CA LEU A 238 11.64 0.17 -13.82
C LEU A 238 10.49 -0.84 -13.84
N ALA A 239 10.76 -2.08 -14.25
CA ALA A 239 9.79 -3.16 -14.23
C ALA A 239 9.30 -3.43 -12.80
N GLY A 240 10.21 -3.50 -11.82
CA GLY A 240 9.85 -3.66 -10.41
C GLY A 240 8.92 -2.56 -9.92
N ASN A 241 9.28 -1.29 -10.14
CA ASN A 241 8.46 -0.14 -9.77
C ASN A 241 7.06 -0.19 -10.40
N LEU A 242 6.99 -0.53 -11.69
CA LEU A 242 5.72 -0.63 -12.40
C LEU A 242 4.85 -1.76 -11.82
N THR A 243 5.42 -2.94 -11.57
CA THR A 243 4.70 -4.07 -10.96
C THR A 243 4.18 -3.72 -9.57
N GLY A 244 5.02 -3.18 -8.69
CA GLY A 244 4.62 -2.80 -7.34
C GLY A 244 3.55 -1.72 -7.32
N GLY A 245 3.71 -0.68 -8.15
CA GLY A 245 2.74 0.40 -8.28
C GLY A 245 1.39 -0.08 -8.84
N ALA A 246 1.40 -0.95 -9.85
CA ALA A 246 0.19 -1.52 -10.45
C ALA A 246 -0.59 -2.38 -9.44
N ILE A 247 0.10 -3.24 -8.67
CA ILE A 247 -0.54 -4.07 -7.63
C ILE A 247 -1.15 -3.18 -6.54
N ALA A 248 -0.43 -2.15 -6.07
CA ALA A 248 -0.94 -1.22 -5.08
C ALA A 248 -2.19 -0.47 -5.58
N ALA A 249 -2.11 0.10 -6.79
CA ALA A 249 -3.22 0.80 -7.40
C ALA A 249 -4.44 -0.11 -7.58
N PHE A 250 -4.24 -1.33 -8.08
CA PHE A 250 -5.32 -2.32 -8.25
C PHE A 250 -6.00 -2.65 -6.92
N LEU A 251 -5.23 -2.98 -5.88
CA LEU A 251 -5.80 -3.35 -4.58
C LEU A 251 -6.52 -2.18 -3.91
N VAL A 252 -5.96 -0.97 -3.93
CA VAL A 252 -6.62 0.17 -3.31
C VAL A 252 -7.90 0.55 -4.07
N THR A 253 -7.84 0.64 -5.40
CA THR A 253 -9.01 1.02 -6.21
C THR A 253 -10.10 -0.05 -6.22
N SER A 254 -9.73 -1.32 -6.37
CA SER A 254 -10.69 -2.40 -6.53
C SER A 254 -11.17 -2.97 -5.20
N VAL A 255 -10.38 -2.89 -4.12
CA VAL A 255 -10.76 -3.45 -2.83
C VAL A 255 -11.19 -2.35 -1.87
N LEU A 256 -10.37 -1.33 -1.65
CA LEU A 256 -10.64 -0.32 -0.61
C LEU A 256 -11.72 0.70 -1.01
N ASN A 257 -11.80 1.13 -2.28
CA ASN A 257 -12.85 2.07 -2.69
C ASN A 257 -14.24 1.42 -2.68
N ASN A 258 -14.36 0.17 -3.16
CA ASN A 258 -15.62 -0.59 -3.09
C ASN A 258 -16.14 -0.65 -1.64
N PHE A 259 -15.23 -0.85 -0.70
CA PHE A 259 -15.56 -0.91 0.72
C PHE A 259 -16.00 0.42 1.35
N GLN A 260 -15.51 1.56 0.87
CA GLN A 260 -16.01 2.88 1.30
C GLN A 260 -17.39 3.20 0.71
N GLN A 261 -17.66 2.77 -0.53
CA GLN A 261 -18.97 2.92 -1.15
C GLN A 261 -20.04 2.08 -0.44
N THR A 262 -19.75 0.82 -0.07
CA THR A 262 -20.71 -0.03 0.66
C THR A 262 -21.07 0.52 2.04
N GLN A 263 -20.13 1.14 2.77
CA GLN A 263 -20.44 1.79 4.06
C GLN A 263 -21.31 3.05 3.91
N SER A 264 -21.22 3.74 2.77
CA SER A 264 -21.99 4.95 2.49
C SER A 264 -23.43 4.66 2.01
N GLN A 265 -23.74 3.40 1.71
CA GLN A 265 -25.03 2.93 1.17
C GLN A 265 -25.92 2.21 2.21
N LEU A 266 -25.57 2.23 3.51
CA LEU A 266 -26.48 1.73 4.54
C LEU A 266 -27.77 2.58 4.52
N PRO A 267 -28.98 2.01 4.39
CA PRO A 267 -30.21 2.79 4.30
C PRO A 267 -30.35 3.72 5.51
N PRO A 268 -30.85 4.97 5.33
CA PRO A 268 -31.25 5.78 6.47
C PRO A 268 -32.27 4.98 7.30
N LEU A 269 -32.08 4.96 8.63
CA LEU A 269 -33.05 4.36 9.54
C LEU A 269 -34.45 4.89 9.18
N PRO A 270 -35.49 4.04 9.15
CA PRO A 270 -36.85 4.52 8.96
C PRO A 270 -37.14 5.61 10.01
N PRO A 271 -37.87 6.68 9.64
CA PRO A 271 -38.24 7.72 10.60
C PRO A 271 -38.97 7.07 11.79
N PRO A 272 -38.81 7.61 13.01
CA PRO A 272 -39.53 7.09 14.16
C PRO A 272 -41.02 7.07 13.85
N VAL A 273 -41.62 5.88 13.92
CA VAL A 273 -43.07 5.70 13.78
C VAL A 273 -43.70 6.39 15.00
N TYR A 274 -44.17 7.62 14.82
CA TYR A 274 -45.05 8.24 15.78
C TYR A 274 -46.37 7.47 15.78
N LEU A 275 -46.59 6.65 16.81
CA LEU A 275 -47.91 6.11 17.10
C LEU A 275 -48.90 7.28 17.21
N PRO A 276 -50.06 7.23 16.54
CA PRO A 276 -51.09 8.25 16.71
C PRO A 276 -51.48 8.28 18.19
N ARG A 277 -51.29 9.44 18.81
CA ARG A 277 -51.82 9.74 20.14
C ARG A 277 -53.35 9.58 20.06
N PRO A 278 -53.99 8.78 20.94
CA PRO A 278 -55.43 8.63 20.91
C PRO A 278 -56.09 9.99 21.13
N GLU A 279 -57.03 10.35 20.26
CA GLU A 279 -57.79 11.60 20.36
C GLU A 279 -58.59 11.64 21.67
N PRO A 280 -58.48 12.71 22.47
CA PRO A 280 -59.45 12.96 23.52
C PRO A 280 -60.72 13.55 22.89
N SER A 281 -61.81 12.83 23.05
CA SER A 281 -63.17 13.25 22.74
C SER A 281 -63.49 14.65 23.29
N LEU A 282 -64.11 15.45 22.41
CA LEU A 282 -64.74 16.75 22.59
C LEU A 282 -65.49 16.94 23.93
N ASN A 283 -65.16 18.01 24.67
CA ASN A 283 -66.04 18.89 25.49
C ASN A 283 -65.42 19.34 26.83
N MET A 284 -64.78 20.53 26.89
CA MET A 284 -64.98 21.58 27.92
C MET A 284 -64.04 22.80 27.71
N PRO A 285 -64.39 24.01 28.22
CA PRO A 285 -63.76 25.27 27.82
C PRO A 285 -62.37 25.51 28.43
N MET A 286 -61.49 26.16 27.65
CA MET A 286 -60.16 26.61 28.06
C MET A 286 -60.21 27.63 29.20
N VAL A 287 -59.53 27.34 30.29
CA VAL A 287 -59.00 28.34 31.22
C VAL A 287 -57.54 28.56 30.86
N ALA A 288 -57.19 29.79 30.47
CA ALA A 288 -55.82 30.18 30.14
C ALA A 288 -54.95 30.26 31.41
N MET A 289 -53.77 29.62 31.38
CA MET A 289 -52.70 29.86 32.35
C MET A 289 -51.46 30.41 31.62
N PRO A 290 -50.69 31.34 32.20
CA PRO A 290 -49.69 32.12 31.48
C PRO A 290 -48.40 31.32 31.25
N CYS A 291 -47.77 31.53 30.10
CA CYS A 291 -46.45 31.02 29.76
C CYS A 291 -45.38 31.76 30.59
N VAL A 292 -44.46 31.01 31.21
CA VAL A 292 -43.28 31.55 31.90
C VAL A 292 -42.15 31.67 30.89
N GLU A 293 -41.77 32.90 30.53
CA GLU A 293 -40.61 33.19 29.68
C GLU A 293 -39.30 33.04 30.46
N SER A 294 -38.36 32.26 29.91
CA SER A 294 -36.99 32.12 30.42
C SER A 294 -36.11 33.27 29.86
N PRO A 295 -35.36 33.99 30.72
CA PRO A 295 -34.67 35.23 30.34
C PRO A 295 -33.25 34.96 29.81
N LEU A 296 -33.08 34.79 28.49
CA LEU A 296 -31.74 34.88 27.88
C LEU A 296 -31.73 35.39 26.43
N GLU A 297 -32.66 36.28 26.07
CA GLU A 297 -32.69 36.93 24.74
C GLU A 297 -32.77 38.47 24.81
N LYS A 298 -32.36 39.06 25.94
CA LYS A 298 -32.16 40.52 26.05
C LYS A 298 -30.67 40.85 26.06
N LEU A 299 -30.06 40.90 24.88
CA LEU A 299 -28.88 41.75 24.64
C LEU A 299 -28.77 42.04 23.14
N SER A 300 -29.28 43.23 22.81
CA SER A 300 -29.01 44.07 21.63
C SER A 300 -30.25 44.33 20.79
N GLY A 301 -30.93 45.42 21.18
CA GLY A 301 -32.01 46.05 20.43
C GLY A 301 -31.50 46.88 19.21
N PRO A 302 -32.37 47.74 18.65
CA PRO A 302 -32.72 47.65 17.23
C PRO A 302 -32.43 48.92 16.42
N GLN A 303 -32.30 48.80 15.10
CA GLN A 303 -32.64 49.84 14.11
C GLN A 303 -32.26 49.35 12.70
N GLN A 304 -32.93 49.61 11.58
CA GLN A 304 -34.25 50.10 11.20
C GLN A 304 -34.26 49.95 9.66
N VAL A 305 -35.24 49.24 9.09
CA VAL A 305 -35.45 49.15 7.63
C VAL A 305 -36.31 50.36 7.23
N PRO A 306 -36.06 51.01 6.08
CA PRO A 306 -36.97 50.77 4.95
C PRO A 306 -36.33 50.88 3.54
N GLY A 307 -36.90 50.15 2.58
CA GLY A 307 -37.13 50.72 1.24
C GLY A 307 -36.35 50.13 0.05
N VAL A 308 -36.99 49.15 -0.60
CA VAL A 308 -37.14 48.91 -2.05
C VAL A 308 -36.50 49.94 -3.02
N LEU A 309 -35.70 49.47 -4.01
CA LEU A 309 -35.87 49.82 -5.45
C LEU A 309 -35.05 48.91 -6.40
N TYR A 310 -35.69 48.55 -7.52
CA TYR A 310 -35.18 47.86 -8.72
C TYR A 310 -34.06 48.63 -9.46
N THR A 311 -33.14 47.88 -10.09
CA THR A 311 -32.54 48.00 -11.46
C THR A 311 -31.42 46.94 -11.54
N GLY A 312 -31.12 46.21 -12.62
CA GLY A 312 -31.29 46.47 -14.04
C GLY A 312 -29.94 46.82 -14.68
N ILE A 313 -29.27 45.81 -15.27
CA ILE A 313 -28.27 45.89 -16.37
C ILE A 313 -26.88 46.48 -16.04
N THR A 314 -25.84 45.64 -16.03
CA THR A 314 -24.83 45.49 -17.11
C THR A 314 -24.00 44.24 -16.87
#